data_AF-A0A535QXT0-F1
#
_entry.id   AF-A0A535QXT0-F1
#
_cell.length_a   1.000
_cell.length_b   1.000
_cell.length_c   1.000
_cell.angle_alpha   90.00
_cell.angle_beta   90.00
_cell.angle_gamma   90.00
#
_symmetry.space_group_name_H-M   'P 1'
#
loop_
_entity.id
_entity.type
_entity.pdbx_description
1 polymer ?
#
loop_
_entity_poly.entity_id
_entity_poly.type
_entity_poly.pdbx_seq_one_letter_code
_entity_poly.pdbx_strand_id
1 'polypeptide(L)' 'MIDTHLHILPGIDDGPETVEESLALARVLVQEGIH' A
#
# COMPACT_ATOMS: atom_id res chain seq x y z
N MET A 1 1.64 -2.77 -14.14
CA MET A 1 2.32 -3.95 -13.53
C MET A 1 1.41 -4.47 -12.42
N ILE A 2 1.35 -5.77 -12.14
CA ILE A 2 0.55 -6.30 -11.01
C ILE A 2 1.50 -6.61 -9.87
N ASP A 3 1.24 -6.07 -8.69
CA ASP A 3 1.97 -6.42 -7.47
C ASP A 3 1.26 -7.56 -6.74
N THR A 4 1.98 -8.65 -6.49
CA THR A 4 1.46 -9.83 -5.80
C THR A 4 1.92 -9.92 -4.36
N HIS A 5 2.77 -9.00 -3.90
CA HIS A 5 3.28 -8.99 -2.54
C HIS A 5 3.43 -7.54 -2.04
N LEU A 6 2.41 -7.08 -1.32
CA LEU A 6 2.39 -5.78 -0.68
C LEU A 6 1.81 -5.86 0.73
N HIS A 7 2.48 -5.23 1.69
CA HIS A 7 1.97 -5.04 3.04
C HIS A 7 1.19 -3.71 3.06
N ILE A 8 -0.13 -3.78 2.86
CA ILE A 8 -1.02 -2.60 2.76
C ILE A 8 -2.06 -2.52 3.87
N LEU A 9 -2.20 -3.57 4.69
CA LEU A 9 -3.18 -3.60 5.77
C LEU A 9 -2.60 -2.92 7.01
N PRO A 10 -3.28 -1.90 7.56
CA PRO A 10 -2.72 -1.12 8.66
C PRO A 10 -2.72 -1.90 9.99
N GLY A 11 -1.61 -1.79 10.72
CA GLY A 11 -1.48 -2.31 12.09
C GLY A 11 -1.41 -3.84 12.20
N ILE A 12 -1.03 -4.53 11.12
CA ILE A 12 -0.92 -6.00 11.09
C ILE A 12 0.53 -6.47 11.18
N ASP A 13 1.43 -5.81 10.46
CA ASP A 13 2.84 -6.19 10.32
C ASP A 13 3.74 -4.95 10.21
N ASP A 14 4.87 -5.05 9.50
CA ASP A 14 5.83 -3.98 9.26
C ASP A 14 5.42 -3.01 8.14
N GLY A 15 4.19 -3.14 7.63
CA GLY A 15 3.55 -2.18 6.73
C GLY A 15 3.06 -0.89 7.43
N PRO A 16 2.02 -0.24 6.87
CA PRO A 16 1.42 0.96 7.45
C PRO A 16 0.90 0.76 8.88
N GLU A 17 0.99 1.78 9.72
CA GLU A 17 0.38 1.77 11.06
C GLU A 17 -1.10 2.22 10.97
N THR A 18 -1.39 3.14 10.04
CA THR A 18 -2.70 3.80 9.91
C THR A 18 -3.36 3.60 8.54
N VAL A 19 -4.67 3.79 8.49
CA VAL A 19 -5.44 3.76 7.23
C VAL A 19 -4.97 4.87 6.29
N GLU A 20 -4.65 6.04 6.82
CA GLU A 20 -4.16 7.19 6.06
C GLU A 20 -2.84 6.88 5.34
N GLU A 21 -1.89 6.23 6.02
CA GLU A 21 -0.63 5.78 5.43
C GLU A 21 -0.86 4.71 4.35
N SER A 22 -1.77 3.77 4.59
CA SER A 22 -2.15 2.74 3.61
C SER A 22 -2.70 3.37 2.33
N LEU A 23 -3.55 4.38 2.47
CA LEU A 23 -4.13 5.12 1.35
C LEU A 23 -3.09 5.98 0.62
N ALA A 24 -2.14 6.57 1.33
CA ALA A 24 -1.04 7.32 0.72
C ALA A 24 -0.17 6.41 -0.14
N LEU A 25 0.19 5.23 0.36
CA LEU A 25 0.93 4.20 -0.37
C LEU A 25 0.16 3.74 -1.62
N ALA A 26 -1.12 3.39 -1.47
CA ALA A 26 -1.95 2.97 -2.58
C ALA A 26 -2.03 4.03 -3.71
N ARG A 27 -2.11 5.32 -3.35
CA ARG A 27 -2.13 6.41 -4.35
C ARG A 27 -0.84 6.50 -5.15
N VAL A 28 0.32 6.30 -4.51
CA VAL A 28 1.63 6.29 -5.21
C VAL A 28 1.72 5.11 -6.16
N LEU A 29 1.36 3.90 -5.69
CA LEU A 29 1.39 2.68 -6.51
C LEU A 29 0.52 2.82 -7.77
N VAL A 30 -0.69 3.37 -7.63
CA VAL A 30 -1.57 3.65 -8.77
C VAL A 30 -0.95 4.67 -9.73
N GLN A 31 -0.28 5.72 -9.22
CA GLN A 31 0.41 6.71 -10.06
C GLN A 31 1.58 6.08 -10.84
N GLU A 32 2.24 5.06 -10.28
CA GLU A 32 3.29 4.29 -10.95
C GLU A 32 2.74 3.20 -11.88
N GLY A 33 1.41 3.06 -11.99
CA GLY A 33 0.77 2.04 -12.82
C GLY A 33 0.91 0.63 -12.26
N ILE A 34 1.08 0.51 -10.94
CA ILE A 34 1.06 -0.73 -10.19
C ILE A 34 -0.38 -0.99 -9.74
N HIS A 35 -0.86 -2.21 -9.99
CA HIS A 35 -2.21 -2.69 -9.70
C HIS A 35 -2.19 -3.80 -8.67
#